data_AF-Q11DU9-F1
#
_entry.id   AF-Q11DU9-F1
#
_cell.length_a   1.000
_cell.length_b   1.000
_cell.length_c   1.000
_cell.angle_alpha   90.00
_cell.angle_beta   90.00
_cell.angle_gamma   90.00
#
_symmetry.space_group_name_H-M   'P 1'
#
loop_
_entity.id
_entity.type
_entity.pdbx_description
1 polymer ?
#
loop_
_entity_poly.entity_id
_entity_poly.type
_entity_poly.pdbx_seq_one_letter_code
_entity_poly.pdbx_strand_id
1 'polypeptide(L)'
;MEERIEKAVNGCYEAVIAPETWPDALHKLSRAVDAACTMFYPKDADKAALEKVPASHDYTDFLDHYIKHRWYEGHYRGERGWPLLSRGCVVIEHDLATDEERRRLRHYNELYLPFDFYGFAAVGYRVEGRIWAVSMLRYGSQGHFTRDDAVRLSGLKPHFARMTALSEKLAMRQASTGLDVLDRIGCPALLLDWRGAVARANTRAEALLGPDLAIRGGKLAAADRSSNNDLQALIRSLLARDVSLSTCLPGSALVRRLGKRPLLFEALPVAGLFADVFHRSRALLLVTDLDRQPLPDEVRLRLAFGLTPAESRLAVALAAGEGLKRAADSLGVSYETARAQLKSVFDKTDTRRQAELAALLGRAGSRV
;
A
#
# COMPACT_ATOMS: atom_id res chain seq x y z
N MET A 1 -3.50 -2.18 36.71
CA MET A 1 -3.53 -3.29 35.72
C MET A 1 -2.82 -4.46 36.36
N GLU A 2 -3.36 -5.68 36.27
CA GLU A 2 -2.69 -6.86 36.85
C GLU A 2 -1.34 -7.09 36.17
N GLU A 3 -0.32 -7.50 36.94
CA GLU A 3 1.07 -7.71 36.47
C GLU A 3 1.15 -8.60 35.22
N ARG A 4 0.29 -9.62 35.15
CA ARG A 4 0.18 -10.53 34.00
C ARG A 4 -0.25 -9.81 32.72
N ILE A 5 -1.20 -8.88 32.82
CA ILE A 5 -1.70 -8.10 31.67
C ILE A 5 -0.63 -7.12 31.20
N GLU A 6 0.07 -6.46 32.12
CA GLU A 6 1.15 -5.54 31.79
C GLU A 6 2.28 -6.25 31.03
N LYS A 7 2.71 -7.42 31.51
CA LYS A 7 3.71 -8.24 30.82
C LYS A 7 3.29 -8.64 29.40
N ALA A 8 2.02 -9.01 29.22
CA ALA A 8 1.50 -9.35 27.90
C ALA A 8 1.42 -8.14 26.96
N VAL A 9 1.00 -6.98 27.47
CA VAL A 9 0.99 -5.71 26.75
C VAL A 9 2.41 -5.32 26.31
N ASN A 10 3.42 -5.51 27.16
CA ASN A 10 4.82 -5.26 26.80
C ASN A 10 5.30 -6.17 25.67
N GLY A 11 4.95 -7.46 25.69
CA GLY A 11 5.23 -8.37 24.57
C GLY A 11 4.58 -7.91 23.25
N CYS A 12 3.36 -7.36 23.30
CA CYS A 12 2.74 -6.76 22.12
C CYS A 12 3.46 -5.49 21.63
N TYR A 13 4.11 -4.73 22.51
CA TYR A 13 4.95 -3.60 22.07
C TYR A 13 6.23 -4.07 21.38
N GLU A 14 6.83 -5.18 21.80
CA GLU A 14 7.98 -5.78 21.10
C GLU A 14 7.56 -6.26 19.70
N ALA A 15 6.37 -6.86 19.57
CA ALA A 15 5.81 -7.30 18.30
C ALA A 15 5.55 -6.17 17.29
N VAL A 16 5.43 -4.91 17.74
CA VAL A 16 5.38 -3.75 16.84
C VAL A 16 6.69 -3.60 16.03
N ILE A 17 7.82 -4.01 16.60
CA ILE A 17 9.15 -3.90 15.97
C ILE A 17 9.53 -5.21 15.24
N ALA A 18 9.01 -6.34 15.74
CA ALA A 18 9.20 -7.68 15.18
C ALA A 18 7.84 -8.31 14.82
N PRO A 19 7.23 -7.94 13.68
CA PRO A 19 5.85 -8.34 13.34
C PRO A 19 5.60 -9.85 13.28
N GLU A 20 6.62 -10.65 13.01
CA GLU A 20 6.57 -12.11 13.03
C GLU A 20 6.17 -12.69 14.39
N THR A 21 6.35 -11.92 15.48
CA THR A 21 6.03 -12.36 16.85
C THR A 21 4.60 -12.02 17.28
N TRP A 22 3.80 -11.34 16.44
CA TRP A 22 2.41 -10.97 16.76
C TRP A 22 1.54 -12.14 17.22
N PRO A 23 1.57 -13.33 16.58
CA PRO A 23 0.75 -14.45 17.02
C PRO A 23 1.03 -14.91 18.46
N ASP A 24 2.31 -14.94 18.86
CA ASP A 24 2.71 -15.32 20.22
C ASP A 24 2.36 -14.23 21.25
N ALA A 25 2.60 -12.97 20.89
CA ALA A 25 2.25 -11.83 21.74
C ALA A 25 0.74 -11.76 22.00
N LEU A 26 -0.08 -11.93 20.95
CA LEU A 26 -1.54 -11.93 21.08
C LEU A 26 -2.08 -13.16 21.79
N HIS A 27 -1.45 -14.32 21.65
CA HIS A 27 -1.78 -15.50 22.45
C HIS A 27 -1.56 -15.23 23.95
N LYS A 28 -0.42 -14.64 24.33
CA LYS A 28 -0.16 -14.27 25.74
C LYS A 28 -1.17 -13.23 26.24
N LEU A 29 -1.51 -12.25 25.40
CA LEU A 29 -2.51 -11.25 25.73
C LEU A 29 -3.90 -11.85 25.91
N SER A 30 -4.34 -12.76 25.02
CA SER A 30 -5.65 -13.41 25.13
C SER A 30 -5.76 -14.14 26.46
N ARG A 31 -4.75 -14.94 26.83
CA ARG A 31 -4.72 -15.62 28.13
C ARG A 31 -4.71 -14.66 29.31
N ALA A 32 -3.98 -13.54 29.20
CA ALA A 32 -3.89 -12.55 30.27
C ALA A 32 -5.25 -11.91 30.60
N VAL A 33 -6.12 -11.73 29.60
CA VAL A 33 -7.46 -11.13 29.75
C VAL A 33 -8.59 -12.17 29.84
N ASP A 34 -8.23 -13.44 30.05
CA ASP A 34 -9.16 -14.57 30.09
C ASP A 34 -10.00 -14.69 28.81
N ALA A 35 -9.34 -14.53 27.66
CA ALA A 35 -9.89 -14.80 26.33
C ALA A 35 -9.22 -16.03 25.73
N ALA A 36 -9.93 -16.70 24.82
CA ALA A 36 -9.39 -17.76 24.00
C ALA A 36 -8.41 -17.17 22.96
N CYS A 37 -8.88 -16.21 22.18
CA CYS A 37 -8.12 -15.68 21.06
C CYS A 37 -8.44 -14.20 20.84
N THR A 38 -7.50 -13.50 20.21
CA THR A 38 -7.56 -12.05 19.99
C THR A 38 -7.08 -11.70 18.59
N MET A 39 -7.72 -10.73 17.93
CA MET A 39 -7.24 -10.17 16.67
C MET A 39 -7.44 -8.65 16.62
N PHE A 40 -6.58 -7.96 15.88
CA PHE A 40 -6.84 -6.58 15.47
C PHE A 40 -7.72 -6.56 14.22
N TYR A 41 -8.63 -5.60 14.14
CA TYR A 41 -9.61 -5.51 13.07
C TYR A 41 -9.88 -4.05 12.69
N PRO A 42 -9.44 -3.58 11.51
CA PRO A 42 -9.83 -2.26 11.02
C PRO A 42 -11.26 -2.30 10.46
N LYS A 43 -12.06 -1.25 10.70
CA LYS A 43 -13.47 -1.21 10.27
C LYS A 43 -13.68 -1.48 8.77
N ASP A 44 -12.80 -0.93 7.95
CA ASP A 44 -12.86 -1.05 6.49
C ASP A 44 -11.97 -2.20 5.96
N ALA A 45 -11.77 -3.25 6.77
CA ALA A 45 -11.07 -4.45 6.34
C ALA A 45 -11.82 -5.13 5.18
N ASP A 46 -11.09 -5.44 4.11
CA ASP A 46 -11.48 -6.37 3.06
C ASP A 46 -10.76 -7.71 3.24
N LYS A 47 -11.01 -8.67 2.36
CA LYS A 47 -10.40 -10.00 2.41
C LYS A 47 -8.87 -9.92 2.54
N ALA A 48 -8.22 -9.14 1.67
CA ALA A 48 -6.76 -8.98 1.67
C ALA A 48 -6.23 -8.33 2.94
N ALA A 49 -6.99 -7.45 3.60
CA ALA A 49 -6.62 -6.91 4.90
C ALA A 49 -6.81 -7.95 6.02
N LEU A 50 -7.89 -8.75 5.98
CA LEU A 50 -8.17 -9.77 6.99
C LEU A 50 -7.10 -10.87 7.03
N GLU A 51 -6.54 -11.25 5.88
CA GLU A 51 -5.44 -12.24 5.82
C GLU A 51 -4.12 -11.71 6.43
N LYS A 52 -4.01 -10.40 6.67
CA LYS A 52 -2.77 -9.75 7.09
C LYS A 52 -2.83 -9.11 8.46
N VAL A 53 -4.01 -9.01 9.08
CA VAL A 53 -4.11 -8.42 10.41
C VAL A 53 -3.49 -9.35 11.46
N PRO A 54 -2.86 -8.81 12.51
CA PRO A 54 -2.29 -9.63 13.56
C PRO A 54 -3.40 -10.28 14.38
N ALA A 55 -3.28 -11.60 14.51
CA ALA A 55 -4.18 -12.45 15.29
C ALA A 55 -3.37 -13.48 16.07
N SER A 56 -3.88 -13.91 17.23
CA SER A 56 -3.28 -15.01 18.01
C SER A 56 -3.37 -16.34 17.24
N HIS A 57 -2.48 -17.29 17.51
CA HIS A 57 -2.48 -18.63 16.89
C HIS A 57 -3.84 -19.34 16.96
N ASP A 58 -4.52 -19.25 18.10
CA ASP A 58 -5.84 -19.88 18.31
C ASP A 58 -6.96 -19.26 17.45
N TYR A 59 -6.67 -18.18 16.72
CA TYR A 59 -7.61 -17.51 15.84
C TYR A 59 -7.49 -18.02 14.38
N THR A 60 -6.38 -18.66 14.00
CA THR A 60 -6.03 -18.93 12.59
C THR A 60 -7.07 -19.79 11.88
N ASP A 61 -7.39 -20.98 12.41
CA ASP A 61 -8.33 -21.90 11.76
C ASP A 61 -9.74 -21.29 11.61
N PHE A 62 -10.16 -20.53 12.63
CA PHE A 62 -11.42 -19.81 12.60
C PHE A 62 -11.39 -18.68 11.56
N LEU A 63 -10.30 -17.91 11.49
CA LEU A 63 -10.15 -16.81 10.53
C LEU A 63 -10.16 -17.32 9.09
N ASP A 64 -9.47 -18.43 8.84
CA ASP A 64 -9.43 -19.06 7.52
C ASP A 64 -10.83 -19.51 7.08
N HIS A 65 -11.58 -20.16 7.98
CA HIS A 65 -12.98 -20.51 7.73
C HIS A 65 -13.85 -19.26 7.51
N TYR A 66 -13.70 -18.25 8.38
CA TYR A 66 -14.41 -16.99 8.32
C TYR A 66 -14.23 -16.27 6.97
N ILE A 67 -13.00 -16.21 6.49
CA ILE A 67 -12.63 -15.58 5.21
C ILE A 67 -13.11 -16.44 4.03
N LYS A 68 -12.82 -17.74 4.03
CA LYS A 68 -13.14 -18.67 2.94
C LYS A 68 -14.64 -18.69 2.63
N HIS A 69 -15.48 -18.63 3.65
CA HIS A 69 -16.93 -18.69 3.52
C HIS A 69 -17.61 -17.31 3.55
N ARG A 70 -16.82 -16.22 3.47
CA ARG A 70 -17.29 -14.83 3.41
C ARG A 70 -18.22 -14.43 4.56
N TRP A 71 -17.98 -14.97 5.75
CA TRP A 71 -18.79 -14.69 6.94
C TRP A 71 -18.75 -13.22 7.39
N TYR A 72 -17.83 -12.41 6.86
CA TYR A 72 -17.77 -10.96 7.09
C TYR A 72 -18.89 -10.16 6.41
N GLU A 73 -19.61 -10.74 5.46
CA GLU A 73 -20.71 -10.07 4.75
C GLU A 73 -22.02 -10.16 5.54
N GLY A 74 -22.66 -9.02 5.81
CA GLY A 74 -23.92 -8.98 6.59
C GLY A 74 -23.77 -9.46 8.04
N HIS A 75 -22.55 -9.40 8.60
CA HIS A 75 -22.29 -9.92 9.93
C HIS A 75 -22.92 -9.05 11.02
N TYR A 76 -23.80 -9.63 11.86
CA TYR A 76 -24.54 -8.88 12.89
C TYR A 76 -23.63 -8.12 13.87
N ARG A 77 -22.50 -8.71 14.31
CA ARG A 77 -21.51 -8.00 15.14
C ARG A 77 -20.92 -6.77 14.45
N GLY A 78 -20.77 -6.79 13.12
CA GLY A 78 -20.34 -5.62 12.35
C GLY A 78 -21.44 -4.57 12.30
N GLU A 79 -22.65 -4.95 11.88
CA GLU A 79 -23.79 -4.03 11.73
C GLU A 79 -24.16 -3.33 13.04
N ARG A 80 -24.25 -4.11 14.13
CA ARG A 80 -24.67 -3.61 15.46
C ARG A 80 -23.49 -3.06 16.28
N GLY A 81 -22.28 -3.62 16.11
CA GLY A 81 -21.12 -3.27 16.92
C GLY A 81 -20.36 -2.04 16.44
N TRP A 82 -20.21 -1.81 15.12
CA TRP A 82 -19.46 -0.65 14.62
C TRP A 82 -19.99 0.70 15.11
N PRO A 83 -21.31 0.96 15.20
CA PRO A 83 -21.83 2.21 15.77
C PRO A 83 -21.32 2.49 17.20
N LEU A 84 -21.18 1.44 18.02
CA LEU A 84 -20.70 1.53 19.40
C LEU A 84 -19.17 1.65 19.46
N LEU A 85 -18.46 0.78 18.73
CA LEU A 85 -16.99 0.78 18.67
C LEU A 85 -16.44 2.10 18.11
N SER A 86 -17.17 2.75 17.19
CA SER A 86 -16.80 4.07 16.63
C SER A 86 -16.78 5.20 17.65
N ARG A 87 -17.52 5.04 18.76
CA ARG A 87 -17.53 5.94 19.93
C ARG A 87 -16.41 5.61 20.93
N GLY A 88 -15.64 4.56 20.63
CA GLY A 88 -14.53 4.10 21.46
C GLY A 88 -14.97 3.31 22.69
N CYS A 89 -16.16 2.71 22.64
CA CYS A 89 -16.69 1.83 23.68
C CYS A 89 -16.05 0.44 23.62
N VAL A 90 -16.09 -0.28 24.75
CA VAL A 90 -15.95 -1.73 24.75
C VAL A 90 -17.35 -2.31 24.52
N VAL A 91 -17.45 -3.23 23.59
CA VAL A 91 -18.70 -3.92 23.23
C VAL A 91 -18.58 -5.36 23.65
N ILE A 92 -19.61 -5.90 24.31
CA ILE A 92 -19.72 -7.33 24.62
C ILE A 92 -20.87 -7.96 23.83
N GLU A 93 -20.92 -9.29 23.76
CA GLU A 93 -21.97 -10.03 23.03
C GLU A 93 -23.39 -9.58 23.41
N HIS A 94 -23.64 -9.28 24.70
CA HIS A 94 -24.94 -8.83 25.21
C HIS A 94 -25.32 -7.40 24.82
N ASP A 95 -24.38 -6.59 24.30
CA ASP A 95 -24.71 -5.30 23.68
C ASP A 95 -25.31 -5.46 22.28
N LEU A 96 -25.06 -6.61 21.65
CA LEU A 96 -25.33 -6.84 20.24
C LEU A 96 -26.55 -7.70 20.01
N ALA A 97 -26.79 -8.69 20.87
CA ALA A 97 -27.94 -9.57 20.78
C ALA A 97 -28.31 -10.07 22.17
N THR A 98 -29.60 -10.29 22.41
CA THR A 98 -30.10 -11.01 23.59
C THR A 98 -29.86 -12.52 23.45
N ASP A 99 -29.99 -13.28 24.55
CA ASP A 99 -29.94 -14.74 24.52
C ASP A 99 -30.95 -15.35 23.54
N GLU A 100 -32.17 -14.79 23.48
CA GLU A 100 -33.21 -15.29 22.58
C GLU A 100 -32.87 -15.00 21.11
N GLU A 101 -32.39 -13.80 20.80
CA GLU A 101 -31.96 -13.47 19.45
C GLU A 101 -30.80 -14.36 18.99
N ARG A 102 -29.79 -14.57 19.85
CA ARG A 102 -28.61 -15.41 19.52
C ARG A 102 -28.97 -16.81 19.10
N ARG A 103 -29.98 -17.43 19.73
CA ARG A 103 -30.48 -18.76 19.35
C ARG A 103 -31.01 -18.84 17.91
N ARG A 104 -31.35 -17.70 17.30
CA ARG A 104 -31.85 -17.61 15.92
C ARG A 104 -30.83 -17.02 14.94
N LEU A 105 -29.72 -16.46 15.43
CA LEU A 105 -28.72 -15.82 14.57
C LEU A 105 -27.84 -16.86 13.89
N ARG A 106 -27.90 -16.90 12.55
CA ARG A 106 -27.07 -17.79 11.71
C ARG A 106 -25.59 -17.71 12.05
N HIS A 107 -25.02 -16.50 12.07
CA HIS A 107 -23.61 -16.27 12.41
C HIS A 107 -23.21 -16.83 13.78
N TYR A 108 -24.12 -16.82 14.76
CA TYR A 108 -23.81 -17.37 16.07
C TYR A 108 -23.78 -18.90 16.02
N ASN A 109 -24.84 -19.52 15.50
CA ASN A 109 -25.05 -20.96 15.57
C ASN A 109 -24.23 -21.76 14.55
N GLU A 110 -24.04 -21.23 13.34
CA GLU A 110 -23.35 -21.95 12.24
C GLU A 110 -21.87 -21.61 12.12
N LEU A 111 -21.41 -20.51 12.73
CA LEU A 111 -20.02 -20.05 12.64
C LEU A 111 -19.28 -20.08 13.98
N TYR A 112 -19.81 -19.48 15.05
CA TYR A 112 -19.05 -19.40 16.31
C TYR A 112 -19.15 -20.67 17.16
N LEU A 113 -20.36 -21.25 17.30
CA LEU A 113 -20.55 -22.46 18.11
C LEU A 113 -19.76 -23.69 17.63
N PRO A 114 -19.61 -23.98 16.32
CA PRO A 114 -18.79 -25.11 15.86
C PRO A 114 -17.30 -25.00 16.22
N PHE A 115 -16.81 -23.78 16.49
CA PHE A 115 -15.46 -23.50 16.96
C PHE A 115 -15.38 -23.31 18.48
N ASP A 116 -16.45 -23.65 19.21
CA ASP A 116 -16.59 -23.49 20.67
C ASP A 116 -16.47 -22.03 21.15
N PHE A 117 -16.73 -21.04 20.29
CA PHE A 117 -16.70 -19.64 20.68
C PHE A 117 -18.08 -19.13 21.09
N TYR A 118 -18.27 -18.89 22.39
CA TYR A 118 -19.52 -18.39 22.95
C TYR A 118 -19.42 -16.91 23.28
N GLY A 119 -18.34 -16.51 23.95
CA GLY A 119 -18.15 -15.12 24.37
C GLY A 119 -17.51 -14.27 23.27
N PHE A 120 -17.91 -13.01 23.21
CA PHE A 120 -17.27 -11.99 22.40
C PHE A 120 -17.18 -10.68 23.15
N ALA A 121 -16.04 -10.03 23.01
CA ALA A 121 -15.85 -8.63 23.34
C ALA A 121 -15.00 -7.96 22.25
N ALA A 122 -15.14 -6.65 22.10
CA ALA A 122 -14.28 -5.85 21.24
C ALA A 122 -14.00 -4.49 21.85
N VAL A 123 -12.74 -4.08 21.83
CA VAL A 123 -12.30 -2.75 22.27
C VAL A 123 -12.17 -1.83 21.07
N GLY A 124 -13.06 -0.85 20.96
CA GLY A 124 -13.05 0.13 19.88
C GLY A 124 -12.12 1.32 20.16
N TYR A 125 -11.35 1.74 19.15
CA TYR A 125 -10.49 2.91 19.22
C TYR A 125 -10.27 3.54 17.84
N ARG A 126 -9.66 4.74 17.84
CA ARG A 126 -9.37 5.50 16.62
C ARG A 126 -7.90 5.86 16.59
N VAL A 127 -7.28 5.66 15.43
CA VAL A 127 -5.95 6.14 15.10
C VAL A 127 -6.06 6.89 13.79
N GLU A 128 -5.72 8.18 13.82
CA GLU A 128 -5.55 8.99 12.60
C GLU A 128 -6.77 8.94 11.64
N GLY A 129 -7.97 9.02 12.21
CA GLY A 129 -9.23 9.01 11.46
C GLY A 129 -9.77 7.61 11.13
N ARG A 130 -8.94 6.55 11.19
CA ARG A 130 -9.37 5.15 10.99
C ARG A 130 -9.87 4.54 12.30
N ILE A 131 -10.95 3.79 12.22
CA ILE A 131 -11.55 3.09 13.35
C ILE A 131 -11.02 1.66 13.36
N TRP A 132 -10.59 1.23 14.54
CA TRP A 132 -10.06 -0.09 14.82
C TRP A 132 -10.83 -0.74 15.96
N ALA A 133 -10.86 -2.06 15.96
CA ALA A 133 -11.31 -2.88 17.06
C ALA A 133 -10.25 -3.94 17.37
N VAL A 134 -10.05 -4.25 18.64
CA VAL A 134 -9.41 -5.51 19.04
C VAL A 134 -10.50 -6.43 19.53
N SER A 135 -10.82 -7.48 18.77
CA SER A 135 -11.84 -8.46 19.13
C SER A 135 -11.23 -9.62 19.90
N MET A 136 -11.98 -10.12 20.86
CA MET A 136 -11.61 -11.21 21.76
C MET A 136 -12.76 -12.22 21.80
N LEU A 137 -12.45 -13.50 21.71
CA LEU A 137 -13.43 -14.58 21.85
C LEU A 137 -13.15 -15.38 23.11
N ARG A 138 -14.18 -16.00 23.68
CA ARG A 138 -14.09 -16.91 24.83
C ARG A 138 -14.68 -18.27 24.46
N TYR A 139 -14.08 -19.33 24.98
CA TYR A 139 -14.64 -20.67 24.89
C TYR A 139 -15.95 -20.79 25.68
N GLY A 140 -16.76 -21.80 25.40
CA GLY A 140 -17.97 -22.08 26.17
C GLY A 140 -17.68 -22.26 27.67
N SER A 141 -16.56 -22.88 28.00
CA SER A 141 -16.09 -23.09 29.39
C SER A 141 -15.78 -21.80 30.16
N GLN A 142 -15.49 -20.69 29.46
CA GLN A 142 -15.19 -19.38 30.06
C GLN A 142 -16.44 -18.49 30.16
N GLY A 143 -17.56 -18.89 29.56
CA GLY A 143 -18.77 -18.10 29.49
C GLY A 143 -18.64 -16.80 28.67
N HIS A 144 -19.66 -15.95 28.75
CA HIS A 144 -19.66 -14.66 28.07
C HIS A 144 -18.87 -13.59 28.84
N PHE A 145 -18.36 -12.60 28.11
CA PHE A 145 -17.81 -11.39 28.73
C PHE A 145 -18.90 -10.61 29.45
N THR A 146 -18.57 -10.13 30.64
CA THR A 146 -19.44 -9.36 31.54
C THR A 146 -19.21 -7.86 31.39
N ARG A 147 -20.03 -7.05 32.07
CA ARG A 147 -19.80 -5.59 32.17
C ARG A 147 -18.51 -5.27 32.91
N ASP A 148 -18.16 -6.04 33.93
CA ASP A 148 -16.91 -5.86 34.66
C ASP A 148 -15.70 -6.19 33.79
N ASP A 149 -15.80 -7.23 32.94
CA ASP A 149 -14.79 -7.48 31.90
C ASP A 149 -14.65 -6.27 30.97
N ALA A 150 -15.76 -5.69 30.52
CA ALA A 150 -15.74 -4.54 29.62
C ALA A 150 -15.03 -3.32 30.26
N VAL A 151 -15.24 -3.07 31.55
CA VAL A 151 -14.55 -2.02 32.31
C VAL A 151 -13.04 -2.30 32.35
N ARG A 152 -12.62 -3.54 32.66
CA ARG A 152 -11.20 -3.94 32.67
C ARG A 152 -10.55 -3.78 31.30
N LEU A 153 -11.20 -4.28 30.25
CA LEU A 153 -10.72 -4.22 28.87
C LEU A 153 -10.58 -2.78 28.36
N SER A 154 -11.38 -1.84 28.87
CA SER A 154 -11.28 -0.43 28.51
C SER A 154 -9.90 0.16 28.82
N GLY A 155 -9.20 -0.37 29.83
CA GLY A 155 -7.84 0.02 30.19
C GLY A 155 -6.78 -0.33 29.13
N LEU A 156 -7.08 -1.29 28.24
CA LEU A 156 -6.16 -1.69 27.15
C LEU A 156 -6.25 -0.79 25.93
N LYS A 157 -7.34 -0.02 25.79
CA LYS A 157 -7.57 0.91 24.69
C LYS A 157 -6.39 1.84 24.39
N PRO A 158 -5.79 2.57 25.35
CA PRO A 158 -4.63 3.43 25.08
C PRO A 158 -3.42 2.64 24.56
N HIS A 159 -3.23 1.40 25.00
CA HIS A 159 -2.15 0.54 24.54
C HIS A 159 -2.35 0.12 23.08
N PHE A 160 -3.54 -0.35 22.72
CA PHE A 160 -3.88 -0.71 21.33
C PHE A 160 -3.75 0.48 20.38
N ALA A 161 -4.24 1.65 20.79
CA ALA A 161 -4.09 2.88 20.01
C ALA A 161 -2.62 3.24 19.80
N ARG A 162 -1.78 3.14 20.84
CA ARG A 162 -0.35 3.43 20.74
C ARG A 162 0.38 2.40 19.86
N MET A 163 0.14 1.10 20.03
CA MET A 163 0.75 0.04 19.20
C MET A 163 0.39 0.22 17.73
N THR A 164 -0.88 0.48 17.43
CA THR A 164 -1.36 0.73 16.07
C THR A 164 -0.70 1.97 15.48
N ALA A 165 -0.65 3.08 16.23
CA ALA A 165 -0.02 4.32 15.77
C ALA A 165 1.49 4.18 15.55
N LEU A 166 2.20 3.43 16.39
CA LEU A 166 3.63 3.15 16.21
C LEU A 166 3.88 2.30 14.97
N SER A 167 3.07 1.25 14.79
CA SER A 167 3.16 0.36 13.63
C SER A 167 2.87 1.13 12.33
N GLU A 168 1.82 1.97 12.30
CA GLU A 168 1.51 2.84 11.16
C GLU A 168 2.67 3.79 10.83
N LYS A 169 3.33 4.36 11.84
CA LYS A 169 4.50 5.24 11.65
C LYS A 169 5.70 4.49 11.12
N LEU A 170 5.97 3.28 11.59
CA LEU A 170 7.08 2.45 11.11
C LEU A 170 6.87 2.06 9.65
N ALA A 171 5.68 1.57 9.31
CA ALA A 171 5.29 1.24 7.95
C ALA A 171 5.41 2.46 7.01
N MET A 172 4.99 3.65 7.45
CA MET A 172 5.13 4.87 6.67
C MET A 172 6.60 5.25 6.41
N ARG A 173 7.50 5.02 7.37
CA ARG A 173 8.94 5.25 7.19
C ARG A 173 9.55 4.28 6.18
N GLN A 174 9.23 2.99 6.27
CA GLN A 174 9.69 1.98 5.31
C GLN A 174 9.17 2.27 3.89
N ALA A 175 7.88 2.61 3.76
CA ALA A 175 7.29 3.03 2.49
C ALA A 175 7.97 4.27 1.92
N SER A 176 8.49 5.16 2.80
CA SER A 176 9.24 6.32 2.36
C SER A 176 10.57 5.97 1.72
N THR A 177 11.33 5.06 2.34
CA THR A 177 12.56 4.54 1.78
C THR A 177 12.34 3.90 0.40
N GLY A 178 11.24 3.18 0.20
CA GLY A 178 10.87 2.63 -1.11
C GLY A 178 10.65 3.69 -2.19
N LEU A 179 9.94 4.77 -1.85
CA LEU A 179 9.73 5.90 -2.75
C LEU A 179 11.03 6.64 -3.09
N ASP A 180 11.94 6.76 -2.12
CA ASP A 180 13.26 7.39 -2.34
C ASP A 180 14.12 6.57 -3.30
N VAL A 181 14.07 5.24 -3.22
CA VAL A 181 14.72 4.34 -4.19
C VAL A 181 14.14 4.56 -5.59
N LEU A 182 12.80 4.57 -5.71
CA LEU A 182 12.12 4.84 -6.98
C LEU A 182 12.50 6.21 -7.56
N ASP A 183 12.66 7.23 -6.72
CA ASP A 183 13.09 8.56 -7.13
C ASP A 183 14.52 8.55 -7.70
N ARG A 184 15.44 7.84 -7.04
CA ARG A 184 16.84 7.67 -7.48
C ARG A 184 16.97 6.94 -8.82
N ILE A 185 16.10 5.97 -9.09
CA ILE A 185 16.08 5.26 -10.38
C ILE A 185 15.17 5.93 -11.43
N GLY A 186 14.71 7.15 -11.18
CA GLY A 186 13.99 7.93 -12.19
C GLY A 186 12.49 7.64 -12.32
N CYS A 187 11.86 6.95 -11.35
CA CYS A 187 10.41 6.71 -11.37
C CYS A 187 9.73 7.86 -10.66
N PRO A 188 8.79 8.57 -11.29
CA PRO A 188 7.70 9.20 -10.57
C PRO A 188 6.79 8.11 -9.97
N ALA A 189 6.52 8.19 -8.67
CA ALA A 189 5.62 7.26 -8.01
C ALA A 189 4.79 7.92 -6.89
N LEU A 190 3.54 7.45 -6.72
CA LEU A 190 2.63 7.88 -5.66
C LEU A 190 2.11 6.66 -4.89
N LEU A 191 2.05 6.77 -3.57
CA LEU A 191 1.39 5.80 -2.71
C LEU A 191 -0.01 6.27 -2.39
N LEU A 192 -1.00 5.41 -2.62
CA LEU A 192 -2.40 5.67 -2.27
C LEU A 192 -2.79 4.92 -1.00
N ASP A 193 -3.66 5.52 -0.19
CA ASP A 193 -4.25 4.89 0.98
C ASP A 193 -5.48 4.03 0.65
N TRP A 194 -6.07 3.42 1.68
CA TRP A 194 -7.28 2.60 1.56
C TRP A 194 -8.54 3.36 1.08
N ARG A 195 -8.51 4.69 1.08
CA ARG A 195 -9.59 5.58 0.57
C ARG A 195 -9.29 6.08 -0.85
N GLY A 196 -8.14 5.71 -1.42
CA GLY A 196 -7.62 6.23 -2.69
C GLY A 196 -7.05 7.65 -2.58
N ALA A 197 -6.78 8.13 -1.37
CA ALA A 197 -6.08 9.40 -1.17
C ALA A 197 -4.57 9.19 -1.32
N VAL A 198 -3.87 10.18 -1.87
CA VAL A 198 -2.41 10.18 -1.98
C VAL A 198 -1.81 10.30 -0.58
N ALA A 199 -1.24 9.21 -0.09
CA ALA A 199 -0.54 9.15 1.19
C ALA A 199 0.84 9.79 1.10
N ARG A 200 1.56 9.54 0.00
CA ARG A 200 2.87 10.14 -0.33
C ARG A 200 3.08 10.17 -1.84
N ALA A 201 3.95 11.07 -2.29
CA ALA A 201 4.53 11.09 -3.62
C ALA A 201 6.05 11.30 -3.48
N ASN A 202 6.84 10.81 -4.43
CA ASN A 202 8.25 11.21 -4.49
C ASN A 202 8.42 12.51 -5.29
N THR A 203 9.59 13.14 -5.18
CA THR A 203 9.89 14.44 -5.79
C THR A 203 9.62 14.44 -7.29
N ARG A 204 9.91 13.34 -7.99
CA ARG A 204 9.59 13.20 -9.41
C ARG A 204 8.09 13.20 -9.72
N ALA A 205 7.27 12.54 -8.91
CA ALA A 205 5.81 12.57 -9.07
C ALA A 205 5.23 13.93 -8.71
N GLU A 206 5.73 14.58 -7.66
CA GLU A 206 5.33 15.94 -7.29
C GLU A 206 5.60 16.93 -8.42
N ALA A 207 6.73 16.79 -9.12
CA ALA A 207 7.07 17.61 -10.28
C ALA A 207 6.14 17.43 -11.50
N LEU A 208 5.32 16.36 -11.53
CA LEU A 208 4.30 16.16 -12.57
C LEU A 208 2.96 16.84 -12.24
N LEU A 209 2.78 17.32 -11.01
CA LEU A 209 1.56 18.01 -10.59
C LEU A 209 1.50 19.42 -11.22
N GLY A 210 0.30 19.87 -11.54
CA GLY A 210 0.06 21.15 -12.22
C GLY A 210 -1.41 21.34 -12.59
N PRO A 211 -1.72 22.17 -13.61
CA PRO A 211 -3.10 22.45 -14.01
C PRO A 211 -3.82 21.20 -14.54
N ASP A 212 -3.12 20.32 -15.25
CA ASP A 212 -3.69 19.13 -15.89
C ASP A 212 -3.85 17.94 -14.94
N LEU A 213 -3.06 17.89 -13.87
CA LEU A 213 -3.05 16.81 -12.88
C LEU A 213 -2.76 17.39 -11.49
N ALA A 214 -3.70 17.29 -10.57
CA ALA A 214 -3.58 17.89 -9.24
C ALA A 214 -4.07 16.93 -8.15
N ILE A 215 -3.67 17.21 -6.91
CA ILE A 215 -4.24 16.55 -5.73
C ILE A 215 -5.35 17.45 -5.17
N ARG A 216 -6.60 17.00 -5.23
CA ARG A 216 -7.79 17.72 -4.74
C ARG A 216 -8.47 16.92 -3.64
N GLY A 217 -8.61 17.51 -2.45
CA GLY A 217 -9.18 16.80 -1.29
C GLY A 217 -8.40 15.53 -0.93
N GLY A 218 -7.08 15.55 -1.13
CA GLY A 218 -6.20 14.41 -0.92
C GLY A 218 -6.23 13.35 -2.04
N LYS A 219 -7.05 13.49 -3.08
CA LYS A 219 -7.14 12.51 -4.18
C LYS A 219 -6.52 13.06 -5.46
N LEU A 220 -5.93 12.18 -6.26
CA LEU A 220 -5.42 12.55 -7.57
C LEU A 220 -6.59 12.84 -8.53
N ALA A 221 -6.53 13.95 -9.25
CA ALA A 221 -7.57 14.41 -10.16
C ALA A 221 -6.95 14.98 -11.44
N ALA A 222 -7.43 14.49 -12.59
CA ALA A 222 -7.06 15.06 -13.89
C ALA A 222 -8.04 16.18 -14.28
N ALA A 223 -7.56 17.18 -15.03
CA ALA A 223 -8.39 18.28 -15.52
C ALA A 223 -9.35 17.83 -16.63
N ASP A 224 -8.86 16.98 -17.54
CA ASP A 224 -9.69 16.37 -18.58
C ASP A 224 -10.64 15.32 -17.99
N ARG A 225 -11.92 15.40 -18.33
CA ARG A 225 -12.97 14.56 -17.74
C ARG A 225 -12.82 13.09 -18.09
N SER A 226 -12.45 12.78 -19.33
CA SER A 226 -12.25 11.38 -19.77
C SER A 226 -11.05 10.77 -19.03
N SER A 227 -9.92 11.47 -19.06
CA SER A 227 -8.70 11.10 -18.34
C SER A 227 -8.95 10.89 -16.84
N ASN A 228 -9.75 11.77 -16.23
CA ASN A 228 -10.09 11.65 -14.82
C ASN A 228 -10.94 10.41 -14.55
N ASN A 229 -11.93 10.10 -15.41
CA ASN A 229 -12.74 8.90 -15.25
C ASN A 229 -11.91 7.62 -15.36
N ASP A 230 -10.98 7.56 -16.31
CA ASP A 230 -10.09 6.41 -16.52
C ASP A 230 -9.15 6.24 -15.33
N LEU A 231 -8.55 7.34 -14.84
CA LEU A 231 -7.72 7.34 -13.65
C LEU A 231 -8.50 6.91 -12.39
N GLN A 232 -9.72 7.40 -12.19
CA GLN A 232 -10.55 6.97 -11.06
C GLN A 232 -11.02 5.51 -11.20
N ALA A 233 -11.24 5.02 -12.43
CA ALA A 233 -11.55 3.61 -12.66
C ALA A 233 -10.37 2.71 -12.28
N LEU A 234 -9.15 3.11 -12.67
CA LEU A 234 -7.91 2.44 -12.29
C LEU A 234 -7.69 2.41 -10.78
N ILE A 235 -7.88 3.54 -10.10
CA ILE A 235 -7.73 3.59 -8.63
C ILE A 235 -8.80 2.73 -7.96
N ARG A 236 -10.06 2.77 -8.43
CA ARG A 236 -11.15 1.97 -7.87
C ARG A 236 -10.94 0.47 -8.07
N SER A 237 -10.38 0.03 -9.19
CA SER A 237 -10.15 -1.39 -9.43
C SER A 237 -9.18 -1.98 -8.40
N LEU A 238 -8.15 -1.23 -7.99
CA LEU A 238 -7.19 -1.65 -6.96
C LEU A 238 -7.72 -1.60 -5.53
N LEU A 239 -8.68 -0.72 -5.25
CA LEU A 239 -9.33 -0.62 -3.94
C LEU A 239 -10.47 -1.62 -3.80
N ALA A 240 -10.84 -2.33 -4.86
CA ALA A 240 -11.87 -3.36 -4.82
C ALA A 240 -11.43 -4.54 -3.93
N ARG A 241 -12.38 -5.04 -3.14
CA ARG A 241 -12.15 -5.91 -1.96
C ARG A 241 -11.56 -7.30 -2.23
N ASP A 242 -11.44 -7.72 -3.50
CA ASP A 242 -11.05 -9.07 -3.92
C ASP A 242 -9.80 -9.10 -4.82
N VAL A 243 -9.01 -8.02 -4.87
CA VAL A 243 -7.78 -7.97 -5.67
C VAL A 243 -6.64 -8.76 -4.99
N SER A 244 -6.33 -9.94 -5.52
CA SER A 244 -5.08 -10.65 -5.27
C SER A 244 -4.00 -10.22 -6.28
N LEU A 245 -2.74 -10.15 -5.85
CA LEU A 245 -1.57 -9.98 -6.73
C LEU A 245 -1.56 -10.96 -7.91
N SER A 246 -2.13 -12.15 -7.71
CA SER A 246 -2.14 -13.25 -8.69
C SER A 246 -3.17 -13.09 -9.80
N THR A 247 -4.19 -12.23 -9.63
CA THR A 247 -5.32 -12.08 -10.56
C THR A 247 -5.43 -10.68 -11.17
N CYS A 248 -4.70 -9.69 -10.65
CA CYS A 248 -4.74 -8.35 -11.20
C CYS A 248 -3.73 -8.19 -12.33
N LEU A 249 -4.23 -8.08 -13.56
CA LEU A 249 -3.47 -7.44 -14.63
C LEU A 249 -3.18 -5.99 -14.22
N PRO A 250 -1.97 -5.45 -14.46
CA PRO A 250 -1.69 -4.04 -14.26
C PRO A 250 -2.71 -3.23 -15.04
N GLY A 251 -3.54 -2.47 -14.32
CA GLY A 251 -4.41 -1.51 -14.98
C GLY A 251 -3.58 -0.31 -15.41
N SER A 252 -3.88 0.23 -16.58
CA SER A 252 -3.23 1.45 -17.09
C SER A 252 -4.25 2.54 -17.37
N ALA A 253 -3.90 3.79 -17.10
CA ALA A 253 -4.70 4.96 -17.47
C ALA A 253 -3.82 6.03 -18.12
N LEU A 254 -4.34 6.71 -19.14
CA LEU A 254 -3.67 7.84 -19.78
C LEU A 254 -4.30 9.15 -19.28
N VAL A 255 -3.46 10.08 -18.83
CA VAL A 255 -3.88 11.43 -18.46
C VAL A 255 -3.39 12.43 -19.50
N ARG A 256 -4.32 13.04 -20.22
CA ARG A 256 -4.02 14.08 -21.22
C ARG A 256 -3.51 15.35 -20.54
N ARG A 257 -2.60 16.04 -21.22
CA ARG A 257 -2.02 17.32 -20.80
C ARG A 257 -2.08 18.33 -21.92
N LEU A 258 -2.30 19.61 -21.61
CA LEU A 258 -2.36 20.64 -22.63
C LEU A 258 -0.95 20.95 -23.15
N GLY A 259 -0.74 20.82 -24.46
CA GLY A 259 0.56 21.11 -25.11
C GLY A 259 1.70 20.14 -24.76
N LYS A 260 1.37 18.97 -24.20
CA LYS A 260 2.30 17.92 -23.75
C LYS A 260 1.76 16.53 -24.11
N ARG A 261 2.62 15.53 -24.20
CA ARG A 261 2.20 14.12 -24.33
C ARG A 261 1.49 13.65 -23.04
N PRO A 262 0.61 12.64 -23.12
CA PRO A 262 -0.10 12.16 -21.94
C PRO A 262 0.85 11.50 -20.94
N LEU A 263 0.43 11.48 -19.68
CA LEU A 263 1.05 10.67 -18.64
C LEU A 263 0.42 9.29 -18.64
N LEU A 264 1.25 8.24 -18.61
CA LEU A 264 0.80 6.86 -18.44
C LEU A 264 0.89 6.50 -16.96
N PHE A 265 -0.24 6.14 -16.37
CA PHE A 265 -0.34 5.61 -15.02
C PHE A 265 -0.41 4.10 -15.08
N GLU A 266 0.42 3.44 -14.29
CA GLU A 266 0.36 2.00 -14.05
C GLU A 266 0.21 1.78 -12.56
N ALA A 267 -0.65 0.85 -12.19
CA ALA A 267 -1.06 0.71 -10.81
C ALA A 267 -0.78 -0.70 -10.29
N LEU A 268 -0.05 -0.77 -9.18
CA LEU A 268 0.40 -2.01 -8.56
C LEU A 268 -0.20 -2.11 -7.15
N PRO A 269 -0.82 -3.25 -6.79
CA PRO A 269 -1.21 -3.47 -5.40
C PRO A 269 0.05 -3.63 -4.54
N VAL A 270 0.05 -3.01 -3.36
CA VAL A 270 1.17 -3.14 -2.43
C VAL A 270 1.00 -4.42 -1.61
N ALA A 271 1.92 -5.38 -1.79
CA ALA A 271 1.97 -6.64 -1.04
C ALA A 271 3.43 -7.06 -0.79
N GLY A 272 3.71 -7.68 0.38
CA GLY A 272 5.06 -7.90 0.90
C GLY A 272 5.79 -6.60 1.30
N LEU A 273 6.88 -6.69 2.08
CA LEU A 273 7.87 -5.65 2.57
C LEU A 273 7.41 -4.20 2.84
N PHE A 274 6.63 -3.59 1.97
CA PHE A 274 5.84 -2.38 2.18
C PHE A 274 4.46 -2.66 2.82
N ALA A 275 4.06 -3.92 2.72
CA ALA A 275 2.94 -4.73 3.22
C ALA A 275 2.28 -4.48 4.57
N ASP A 276 2.99 -3.78 5.45
CA ASP A 276 2.99 -4.22 6.83
C ASP A 276 1.61 -4.08 7.48
N VAL A 277 1.35 -5.02 8.37
CA VAL A 277 0.14 -5.50 9.06
C VAL A 277 -0.91 -4.43 9.48
N PHE A 278 -0.56 -3.15 9.42
CA PHE A 278 -1.39 -1.99 9.79
C PHE A 278 -1.58 -0.96 8.65
N HIS A 279 -1.23 -1.34 7.43
CA HIS A 279 -1.10 -0.55 6.20
C HIS A 279 -2.01 0.68 6.08
N ARG A 280 -1.39 1.87 5.97
CA ARG A 280 -2.04 3.05 5.39
C ARG A 280 -2.14 2.93 3.87
N SER A 281 -1.10 2.44 3.20
CA SER A 281 -1.03 2.38 1.73
C SER A 281 -1.64 1.10 1.17
N ARG A 282 -2.35 1.18 0.04
CA ARG A 282 -2.95 0.03 -0.66
C ARG A 282 -2.45 -0.14 -2.07
N ALA A 283 -2.07 0.95 -2.72
CA ALA A 283 -1.63 0.93 -4.10
C ALA A 283 -0.41 1.83 -4.31
N LEU A 284 0.45 1.41 -5.23
CA LEU A 284 1.53 2.18 -5.78
C LEU A 284 1.14 2.56 -7.21
N LEU A 285 1.06 3.85 -7.50
CA LEU A 285 0.95 4.37 -8.86
C LEU A 285 2.34 4.71 -9.37
N LEU A 286 2.74 4.07 -10.46
CA LEU A 286 3.90 4.46 -11.25
C LEU A 286 3.42 5.38 -12.36
N VAL A 287 4.20 6.43 -12.66
CA VAL A 287 3.85 7.37 -13.73
C VAL A 287 4.98 7.46 -14.73
N THR A 288 4.66 7.22 -15.99
CA THR A 288 5.57 7.43 -17.11
C THR A 288 5.18 8.72 -17.82
N ASP A 289 6.10 9.68 -17.82
CA ASP A 289 5.97 10.91 -18.61
C ASP A 289 6.49 10.68 -20.03
N LEU A 290 5.58 10.63 -21.00
CA LEU A 290 5.90 10.34 -22.40
C LEU A 290 6.64 11.48 -23.13
N ASP A 291 6.74 12.67 -22.53
CA ASP A 291 7.64 13.74 -23.00
C ASP A 291 9.06 13.58 -22.46
N ARG A 292 9.24 12.87 -21.34
CA ARG A 292 10.57 12.53 -20.83
C ARG A 292 11.05 11.25 -21.46
N GLN A 293 11.88 11.37 -22.50
CA GLN A 293 12.79 10.28 -22.83
C GLN A 293 13.79 10.14 -21.67
N PRO A 294 14.00 8.95 -21.10
CA PRO A 294 15.11 8.74 -20.20
C PRO A 294 16.38 8.93 -21.02
N LEU A 295 16.98 10.11 -20.92
CA LEU A 295 18.27 10.36 -21.54
C LEU A 295 19.26 9.40 -20.89
N PRO A 296 19.94 8.56 -21.69
CA PRO A 296 20.92 7.66 -21.13
C PRO A 296 22.05 8.47 -20.49
N ASP A 297 22.42 8.09 -19.27
CA ASP A 297 23.54 8.69 -18.55
C ASP A 297 24.82 8.54 -19.40
N GLU A 298 25.51 9.65 -19.64
CA GLU A 298 26.78 9.67 -20.39
C GLU A 298 27.75 8.62 -19.84
N VAL A 299 27.82 8.47 -18.51
CA VAL A 299 28.69 7.49 -17.86
C VAL A 299 28.33 6.07 -18.26
N ARG A 300 27.02 5.75 -18.34
CA ARG A 300 26.55 4.43 -18.78
C ARG A 300 26.88 4.17 -20.25
N LEU A 301 26.73 5.17 -21.12
CA LEU A 301 27.07 5.02 -22.54
C LEU A 301 28.56 4.78 -22.76
N ARG A 302 29.40 5.48 -21.99
CA ARG A 302 30.86 5.26 -22.01
C ARG A 302 31.22 3.84 -21.59
N LEU A 303 30.60 3.34 -20.52
CA LEU A 303 30.85 1.99 -20.02
C LEU A 303 30.32 0.90 -20.97
N ALA A 304 29.11 1.08 -21.51
CA ALA A 304 28.45 0.08 -22.35
C ALA A 304 29.07 -0.03 -23.75
N PHE A 305 29.51 1.09 -24.33
CA PHE A 305 29.93 1.15 -25.74
C PHE A 305 31.36 1.71 -25.94
N GLY A 306 32.12 1.96 -24.87
CA GLY A 306 33.48 2.48 -24.98
C GLY A 306 33.55 3.89 -25.60
N LEU A 307 32.49 4.70 -25.44
CA LEU A 307 32.45 6.06 -25.96
C LEU A 307 33.41 6.98 -25.18
N THR A 308 33.97 7.96 -25.87
CA THR A 308 34.70 9.08 -25.25
C THR A 308 33.71 10.11 -24.68
N PRO A 309 34.14 11.02 -23.78
CA PRO A 309 33.26 12.06 -23.26
C PRO A 309 32.59 12.92 -24.33
N ALA A 310 33.30 13.23 -25.43
CA ALA A 310 32.74 14.01 -26.53
C ALA A 310 31.69 13.21 -27.32
N GLU A 311 31.99 11.94 -27.63
CA GLU A 311 31.06 11.03 -28.31
C GLU A 311 29.78 10.78 -27.49
N SER A 312 29.90 10.64 -26.17
CA SER A 312 28.75 10.45 -25.28
C SER A 312 27.85 11.69 -25.24
N ARG A 313 28.43 12.89 -25.14
CA ARG A 313 27.66 14.14 -25.22
C ARG A 313 26.89 14.26 -26.53
N LEU A 314 27.55 13.94 -27.65
CA LEU A 314 26.90 13.93 -28.96
C LEU A 314 25.79 12.86 -29.04
N ALA A 315 26.04 11.65 -28.56
CA ALA A 315 25.07 10.57 -28.56
C ALA A 315 23.83 10.90 -27.71
N VAL A 316 23.99 11.56 -26.56
CA VAL A 316 22.88 12.01 -25.70
C VAL A 316 22.04 13.08 -26.40
N ALA A 317 22.66 14.09 -27.03
CA ALA A 317 21.95 15.13 -27.78
C ALA A 317 21.13 14.53 -28.95
N LEU A 318 21.74 13.60 -29.69
CA LEU A 318 21.05 12.89 -30.78
C LEU A 318 19.92 11.98 -30.26
N ALA A 319 20.12 11.31 -29.12
CA ALA A 319 19.08 10.49 -28.49
C ALA A 319 17.89 11.33 -28.01
N ALA A 320 18.11 12.59 -27.61
CA ALA A 320 17.07 13.57 -27.29
C ALA A 320 16.23 14.02 -28.50
N GLY A 321 16.57 13.53 -29.71
CA GLY A 321 15.92 13.90 -30.95
C GLY A 321 16.48 15.18 -31.58
N GLU A 322 17.60 15.72 -31.09
CA GLU A 322 18.27 16.84 -31.77
C GLU A 322 18.86 16.38 -33.11
N GLY A 323 18.68 17.19 -34.16
CA GLY A 323 19.40 16.99 -35.42
C GLY A 323 20.89 17.30 -35.25
N LEU A 324 21.74 16.62 -36.01
CA LEU A 324 23.21 16.72 -35.90
C LEU A 324 23.74 18.16 -35.89
N LYS A 325 23.13 19.05 -36.69
CA LYS A 325 23.52 20.46 -36.77
C LYS A 325 23.25 21.21 -35.46
N ARG A 326 22.06 21.03 -34.87
CA ARG A 326 21.73 21.64 -33.57
C ARG A 326 22.57 21.06 -32.44
N ALA A 327 22.84 19.75 -32.48
CA ALA A 327 23.73 19.11 -31.52
C ALA A 327 25.18 19.65 -31.61
N ALA A 328 25.67 19.92 -32.84
CA ALA A 328 26.98 20.55 -33.02
C ALA A 328 27.01 21.97 -32.43
N ASP A 329 25.97 22.76 -32.71
CA ASP A 329 25.82 24.13 -32.21
C ASP A 329 25.72 24.15 -30.67
N SER A 330 24.92 23.25 -30.07
CA SER A 330 24.73 23.17 -28.61
C SER A 330 25.98 22.71 -27.87
N LEU A 331 26.81 21.87 -28.50
CA LEU A 331 28.07 21.38 -27.96
C LEU A 331 29.27 22.28 -28.28
N GLY A 332 29.08 23.37 -29.04
CA GLY A 332 30.13 24.30 -29.42
C GLY A 332 31.20 23.70 -30.34
N VAL A 333 30.83 22.72 -31.17
CA VAL A 333 31.74 22.06 -32.12
C VAL A 333 31.33 22.32 -33.56
N SER A 334 32.28 22.23 -34.50
CA SER A 334 31.95 22.36 -35.92
C SER A 334 31.08 21.19 -36.39
N TYR A 335 30.26 21.43 -37.42
CA TYR A 335 29.44 20.38 -38.04
C TYR A 335 30.28 19.19 -38.51
N GLU A 336 31.46 19.44 -39.08
CA GLU A 336 32.37 18.36 -39.52
C GLU A 336 32.94 17.57 -38.35
N THR A 337 33.25 18.23 -37.23
CA THR A 337 33.67 17.56 -35.99
C THR A 337 32.56 16.66 -35.44
N ALA A 338 31.32 17.16 -35.39
CA ALA A 338 30.16 16.36 -34.96
C ALA A 338 29.91 15.17 -35.91
N ARG A 339 30.09 15.37 -37.22
CA ARG A 339 29.96 14.29 -38.21
C ARG A 339 31.01 13.19 -38.04
N ALA A 340 32.27 13.57 -37.78
CA ALA A 340 33.34 12.61 -37.51
C ALA A 340 33.09 11.82 -36.21
N GLN A 341 32.66 12.51 -35.15
CA GLN A 341 32.28 11.86 -33.88
C GLN A 341 31.08 10.93 -34.06
N LEU A 342 30.06 11.32 -34.84
CA LEU A 342 28.90 10.46 -35.12
C LEU A 342 29.30 9.16 -35.84
N LYS A 343 30.25 9.23 -36.77
CA LYS A 343 30.77 8.03 -37.45
C LYS A 343 31.41 7.06 -36.44
N SER A 344 32.25 7.58 -35.54
CA SER A 344 32.86 6.79 -34.46
C SER A 344 31.79 6.18 -33.53
N VAL A 345 30.75 6.94 -33.19
CA VAL A 345 29.62 6.44 -32.39
C VAL A 345 28.89 5.30 -33.10
N PHE A 346 28.61 5.41 -34.40
CA PHE A 346 28.00 4.35 -35.19
C PHE A 346 28.84 3.08 -35.19
N ASP A 347 30.15 3.20 -35.40
CA ASP A 347 31.06 2.05 -35.39
C ASP A 347 31.11 1.36 -34.00
N LYS A 348 31.14 2.15 -32.92
CA LYS A 348 31.19 1.63 -31.53
C LYS A 348 29.88 1.06 -31.01
N THR A 349 28.75 1.45 -31.59
CA THR A 349 27.40 1.01 -31.19
C THR A 349 26.79 -0.02 -32.14
N ASP A 350 27.50 -0.37 -33.21
CA ASP A 350 27.02 -1.20 -34.32
C ASP A 350 25.67 -0.72 -34.89
N THR A 351 25.56 0.60 -35.08
CA THR A 351 24.37 1.24 -35.68
C THR A 351 24.73 1.98 -36.95
N ARG A 352 23.78 2.12 -37.89
CA ARG A 352 24.05 2.75 -39.20
C ARG A 352 23.23 4.02 -39.46
N ARG A 353 22.16 4.22 -38.69
CA ARG A 353 21.26 5.37 -38.82
C ARG A 353 21.02 6.01 -37.46
N GLN A 354 20.82 7.33 -37.47
CA GLN A 354 20.51 8.08 -36.24
C GLN A 354 19.26 7.53 -35.53
N ALA A 355 18.25 7.06 -36.27
CA ALA A 355 17.07 6.42 -35.70
C ALA A 355 17.38 5.07 -35.02
N GLU A 356 18.31 4.28 -35.57
CA GLU A 356 18.76 3.01 -34.98
C GLU A 356 19.55 3.28 -33.69
N LEU A 357 20.44 4.27 -33.72
CA LEU A 357 21.16 4.75 -32.54
C LEU A 357 20.18 5.26 -31.46
N ALA A 358 19.24 6.12 -31.82
CA ALA A 358 18.25 6.64 -30.88
C ALA A 358 17.38 5.52 -30.27
N ALA A 359 17.00 4.49 -31.05
CA ALA A 359 16.27 3.34 -30.55
C ALA A 359 17.12 2.48 -29.59
N LEU A 360 18.40 2.23 -29.91
CA LEU A 360 19.32 1.49 -29.06
C LEU A 360 19.57 2.23 -27.73
N LEU A 361 19.85 3.53 -27.81
CA LEU A 361 20.08 4.39 -26.66
C LEU A 361 18.81 4.54 -25.82
N GLY A 362 17.64 4.62 -26.45
CA GLY A 362 16.34 4.60 -25.77
C GLY A 362 16.10 3.32 -24.98
N ARG A 363 16.54 2.16 -25.48
CA ARG A 363 16.49 0.88 -24.75
C ARG A 363 17.48 0.82 -23.59
N ALA A 364 18.68 1.38 -23.77
CA ALA A 364 19.68 1.49 -22.72
C ALA A 364 19.29 2.51 -21.62
N GLY A 365 18.40 3.45 -21.94
CA GLY A 365 17.81 4.41 -21.00
C GLY A 365 16.49 3.95 -20.37
N SER A 366 15.72 3.08 -21.04
CA SER A 366 14.48 2.53 -20.50
C SER A 366 14.73 1.55 -19.35
N ARG A 367 13.82 1.54 -18.37
CA ARG A 367 13.90 0.70 -17.18
C ARG A 367 13.86 -0.80 -17.51
N VAL A 368 14.61 -1.56 -16.72
CA VAL A 368 14.30 -2.95 -16.35
C VAL A 368 13.14 -2.96 -15.39
#